data_AF-A0A357B6D5-F1
#
_entry.id   AF-A0A357B6D5-F1
#
_cell.length_a   1.000
_cell.length_b   1.000
_cell.length_c   1.000
_cell.angle_alpha   90.00
_cell.angle_beta   90.00
_cell.angle_gamma   90.00
#
_symmetry.space_group_name_H-M   'P 1'
#
loop_
_entity.id
_entity.type
_entity.pdbx_description
1 polymer ?
#
loop_
_entity_poly.entity_id
_entity_poly.type
_entity_poly.pdbx_seq_one_letter_code
_entity_poly.pdbx_strand_id
1 'polypeptide(L)'
;MENPFIYGKVAYGESFADREAEVEELIADIASGQNVIIFSPRRYGKTSLILEVLDRVKEEGFLAVYLDLFKVTSKEAFIAAYAKEMARLYKGGIRSMLQKVKALLPRLVPKVVVKGEGTGVDMEFGFDPRDEKTPLLDDLFEGVADHKLTAGQKGCSSL
;
A
#
# COMPACT_ATOMS: atom_id res chain seq x y z
N MET A 1 -27.06 19.69 18.75
CA MET A 1 -25.66 19.27 18.61
C MET A 1 -25.69 17.87 18.04
N GLU A 2 -25.19 17.67 16.83
CA GLU A 2 -25.11 16.33 16.24
C GLU A 2 -24.00 15.54 16.91
N ASN A 3 -24.16 14.22 16.98
CA ASN A 3 -23.19 13.34 17.61
C ASN A 3 -21.93 13.25 16.72
N PRO A 4 -20.74 13.64 17.21
CA PRO A 4 -19.52 13.59 16.41
C PRO A 4 -18.93 12.17 16.30
N PHE A 5 -19.42 11.19 17.08
CA PHE A 5 -18.85 9.85 17.13
C PHE A 5 -19.43 8.91 16.08
N ILE A 6 -18.57 8.42 15.20
CA ILE A 6 -18.90 7.41 14.19
C ILE A 6 -18.53 6.02 14.71
N TYR A 7 -19.54 5.15 14.86
CA TYR A 7 -19.36 3.79 15.36
C TYR A 7 -19.27 2.76 14.23
N GLY A 8 -18.52 1.68 14.47
CA GLY A 8 -18.43 0.54 13.56
C GLY A 8 -17.61 0.76 12.29
N LYS A 9 -16.96 1.92 12.15
CA LYS A 9 -16.05 2.26 11.05
C LYS A 9 -14.67 2.61 11.61
N VAL A 10 -13.67 2.60 10.73
CA VAL A 10 -12.35 3.15 11.05
C VAL A 10 -12.49 4.65 11.26
N ALA A 11 -11.90 5.17 12.34
CA ALA A 11 -11.84 6.60 12.62
C ALA A 11 -10.73 7.23 11.77
N TYR A 12 -10.99 8.37 11.17
CA TYR A 12 -10.09 8.98 10.20
C TYR A 12 -10.31 10.50 10.12
N GLY A 13 -9.25 11.26 9.85
CA GLY A 13 -9.33 12.72 9.70
C GLY A 13 -9.98 13.38 10.92
N GLU A 14 -11.02 14.19 10.69
CA GLU A 14 -11.75 14.90 11.77
C GLU A 14 -12.38 13.98 12.82
N SER A 15 -12.60 12.70 12.49
CA SER A 15 -13.13 11.70 13.44
C SER A 15 -12.02 10.96 14.20
N PHE A 16 -10.75 11.13 13.81
CA PHE A 16 -9.60 10.65 14.56
C PHE A 16 -9.24 11.69 15.63
N ALA A 17 -9.22 11.28 16.89
CA ALA A 17 -8.99 12.17 18.00
C ALA A 17 -7.99 11.55 18.97
N ASP A 18 -7.24 12.40 19.67
CA ASP A 18 -6.16 12.02 20.58
C ASP A 18 -5.00 11.32 19.82
N ARG A 19 -4.02 10.75 20.54
CA ARG A 19 -2.91 9.93 19.98
C ARG A 19 -1.79 10.69 19.25
N GLU A 20 -1.69 12.01 19.41
CA GLU A 20 -0.66 12.81 18.72
C GLU A 20 0.77 12.32 19.04
N ALA A 21 1.03 11.91 20.29
CA ALA A 21 2.35 11.38 20.69
C ALA A 21 2.70 10.08 19.93
N GLU A 22 1.77 9.12 19.85
CA GLU A 22 2.00 7.89 19.10
C GLU A 22 2.13 8.14 17.59
N VAL A 23 1.41 9.13 17.06
CA VAL A 23 1.54 9.53 15.65
C VAL A 23 2.94 10.09 15.38
N GLU A 24 3.41 11.03 16.21
CA GLU A 24 4.75 11.61 16.09
C GLU A 24 5.86 10.56 16.21
N GLU A 25 5.74 9.63 17.18
CA GLU A 25 6.68 8.52 17.35
C GLU A 25 6.74 7.63 16.10
N LEU A 26 5.58 7.22 15.59
CA LEU A 26 5.51 6.36 14.40
C LEU A 26 6.03 7.07 13.14
N ILE A 27 5.80 8.39 12.99
CA ILE A 27 6.35 9.16 11.89
C ILE A 27 7.88 9.21 11.98
N ALA A 28 8.44 9.42 13.18
CA ALA A 28 9.89 9.44 13.38
C ALA A 28 10.54 8.06 13.12
N ASP A 29 9.90 6.98 13.58
CA ASP A 29 10.32 5.61 13.31
C ASP A 29 10.27 5.29 11.81
N ILE A 30 9.19 5.70 11.13
CA ILE A 30 9.09 5.58 9.68
C ILE A 30 10.20 6.40 9.02
N ALA A 31 10.44 7.66 9.40
CA ALA A 31 11.47 8.48 8.79
C ALA A 31 12.89 7.93 8.97
N SER A 32 13.12 7.15 10.04
CA SER A 32 14.38 6.48 10.34
C SER A 32 14.48 5.05 9.77
N GLY A 33 13.43 4.55 9.12
CA GLY A 33 13.42 3.24 8.47
C GLY A 33 13.29 2.06 9.44
N GLN A 34 12.76 2.30 10.63
CA GLN A 34 12.54 1.25 11.63
C GLN A 34 11.33 0.38 11.28
N ASN A 35 11.43 -0.90 11.64
CA ASN A 35 10.31 -1.83 11.59
C ASN A 35 9.55 -1.78 12.91
N VAL A 36 8.29 -1.34 12.87
CA VAL A 36 7.47 -1.15 14.07
C VAL A 36 6.36 -2.20 14.16
N ILE A 37 6.17 -2.77 15.35
CA ILE A 37 5.08 -3.70 15.67
C ILE A 37 4.13 -3.02 16.66
N ILE A 38 2.87 -2.84 16.27
CA ILE A 38 1.83 -2.25 17.13
C ILE A 38 0.97 -3.36 17.74
N PHE A 39 0.96 -3.46 19.07
CA PHE A 39 0.15 -4.43 19.80
C PHE A 39 -0.87 -3.76 20.73
N SER A 40 -2.13 -4.20 20.69
CA SER A 40 -3.20 -3.80 21.62
C SER A 40 -4.44 -4.69 21.42
N PRO A 41 -5.46 -4.67 22.30
CA PRO A 41 -6.67 -5.47 22.12
C PRO A 41 -7.51 -5.08 20.88
N ARG A 42 -8.50 -5.91 20.52
CA ARG A 42 -9.40 -5.66 19.37
C ARG A 42 -10.22 -4.38 19.60
N ARG A 43 -10.41 -3.57 18.54
CA ARG A 43 -11.17 -2.31 18.54
C ARG A 43 -10.54 -1.14 19.32
N TYR A 44 -9.24 -1.19 19.60
CA TYR A 44 -8.49 -0.06 20.19
C TYR A 44 -7.99 0.97 19.16
N GLY A 45 -8.44 0.91 17.91
CA GLY A 45 -8.10 1.94 16.91
C GLY A 45 -6.74 1.80 16.23
N LYS A 46 -6.03 0.66 16.33
CA LYS A 46 -4.74 0.45 15.64
C LYS A 46 -4.79 0.72 14.13
N THR A 47 -5.80 0.18 13.45
CA THR A 47 -5.98 0.39 12.02
C THR A 47 -6.20 1.87 11.69
N SER A 48 -6.97 2.57 12.53
CA SER A 48 -7.16 4.02 12.42
C SER A 48 -5.82 4.77 12.55
N LEU A 49 -5.05 4.44 13.59
CA LEU A 49 -3.72 5.03 13.84
C LEU A 49 -2.76 4.80 12.68
N ILE A 50 -2.68 3.58 12.16
CA ILE A 50 -1.82 3.26 11.02
C ILE A 50 -2.23 4.09 9.80
N LEU A 51 -3.52 4.16 9.48
CA LEU A 51 -3.98 4.90 8.30
C LEU A 51 -3.72 6.40 8.44
N GLU A 52 -3.96 6.97 9.62
CA GLU A 52 -3.63 8.37 9.92
C GLU A 52 -2.13 8.67 9.72
N VAL A 53 -1.25 7.84 10.30
CA VAL A 53 0.21 7.97 10.14
C VAL A 53 0.61 7.84 8.67
N LEU A 54 0.07 6.86 7.95
CA LEU A 54 0.39 6.65 6.54
C LEU A 54 -0.03 7.83 5.66
N ASP A 55 -1.06 8.58 6.02
CA ASP A 55 -1.45 9.76 5.27
C ASP A 55 -0.59 10.99 5.62
N ARG A 56 -0.24 11.20 6.88
CA ARG A 56 0.70 12.26 7.27
C ARG A 56 2.07 12.08 6.63
N VAL A 57 2.63 10.87 6.60
CA VAL A 57 3.93 10.63 5.94
C VAL A 57 3.84 10.81 4.41
N LYS A 58 2.69 10.57 3.78
CA LYS A 58 2.52 10.89 2.34
C LYS A 58 2.62 12.39 2.08
N GLU A 59 2.07 13.21 2.97
CA GLU A 59 2.18 14.68 2.89
C GLU A 59 3.64 15.13 3.05
N GLU A 60 4.44 14.42 3.85
CA GLU A 60 5.89 14.62 3.98
C GLU A 60 6.71 14.09 2.78
N GLY A 61 6.04 13.54 1.77
CA GLY A 61 6.64 13.04 0.55
C GLY A 61 7.14 11.60 0.62
N PHE A 62 6.73 10.83 1.64
CA PHE A 62 7.00 9.39 1.68
C PHE A 62 6.06 8.62 0.75
N LEU A 63 6.60 7.55 0.16
CA LEU A 63 5.79 6.56 -0.53
C LEU A 63 5.26 5.55 0.49
N ALA A 64 3.93 5.47 0.62
CA ALA A 64 3.26 4.63 1.61
C ALA A 64 2.15 3.77 0.98
N VAL A 65 2.15 2.48 1.32
CA VAL A 65 1.13 1.50 0.92
C VAL A 65 0.54 0.84 2.15
N TYR A 66 -0.75 0.51 2.10
CA TYR A 66 -1.43 -0.26 3.14
C TYR A 66 -1.90 -1.60 2.55
N LEU A 67 -1.54 -2.71 3.21
CA LEU A 67 -1.90 -4.06 2.78
C LEU A 67 -2.56 -4.83 3.92
N ASP A 68 -3.83 -5.21 3.74
CA ASP A 68 -4.57 -6.04 4.69
C ASP A 68 -4.28 -7.53 4.45
N LEU A 69 -3.35 -8.07 5.22
CA LEU A 69 -2.94 -9.47 5.13
C LEU A 69 -3.99 -10.46 5.64
N PHE A 70 -5.03 -10.02 6.34
CA PHE A 70 -6.08 -10.94 6.82
C PHE A 70 -6.85 -11.60 5.68
N LYS A 71 -6.85 -10.97 4.51
CA LYS A 71 -7.51 -11.47 3.28
C LYS A 71 -6.57 -12.25 2.36
N VAL A 72 -5.27 -12.30 2.68
CA VAL A 72 -4.24 -12.90 1.85
C VAL A 72 -4.00 -14.34 2.29
N THR A 73 -4.36 -15.30 1.43
CA THR A 73 -4.35 -16.73 1.76
C THR A 73 -3.19 -17.52 1.13
N SER A 74 -2.39 -16.88 0.28
CA SER A 74 -1.23 -17.52 -0.38
C SER A 74 -0.15 -16.48 -0.74
N LYS A 75 1.05 -16.97 -1.12
CA LYS A 75 2.16 -16.11 -1.56
C LYS A 75 1.82 -15.38 -2.85
N GLU A 76 1.13 -16.05 -3.76
CA GLU A 76 0.62 -15.49 -5.01
C GLU A 76 -0.35 -14.34 -4.69
N ALA A 77 -1.32 -14.58 -3.79
CA ALA A 77 -2.27 -13.55 -3.37
C ALA A 77 -1.56 -12.33 -2.74
N PHE A 78 -0.49 -12.56 -1.97
CA PHE A 78 0.32 -11.48 -1.41
C PHE A 78 0.98 -10.64 -2.52
N ILE A 79 1.68 -11.29 -3.44
CA ILE A 79 2.42 -10.61 -4.52
C ILE A 79 1.46 -9.83 -5.42
N ALA A 80 0.31 -10.42 -5.77
CA ALA A 80 -0.71 -9.73 -6.56
C ALA A 80 -1.30 -8.53 -5.83
N ALA A 81 -1.61 -8.66 -4.53
CA ALA A 81 -2.18 -7.57 -3.75
C ALA A 81 -1.16 -6.44 -3.52
N TYR A 82 0.11 -6.77 -3.26
CA TYR A 82 1.18 -5.79 -3.14
C TYR A 82 1.43 -5.05 -4.45
N ALA A 83 1.55 -5.79 -5.57
CA ALA A 83 1.72 -5.20 -6.89
C ALA A 83 0.56 -4.26 -7.26
N LYS A 84 -0.67 -4.61 -6.86
CA LYS A 84 -1.85 -3.75 -7.02
C LYS A 84 -1.70 -2.43 -6.27
N GLU A 85 -1.29 -2.46 -5.01
CA GLU A 85 -1.11 -1.22 -4.24
C GLU A 85 0.07 -0.39 -4.77
N MET A 86 1.16 -1.02 -5.19
CA MET A 86 2.27 -0.33 -5.87
C MET A 86 1.83 0.32 -7.19
N ALA A 87 1.02 -0.36 -7.99
CA ALA A 87 0.49 0.14 -9.24
C ALA A 87 -0.32 1.45 -9.05
N ARG A 88 -1.04 1.57 -7.93
CA ARG A 88 -1.84 2.77 -7.61
C ARG A 88 -0.99 4.02 -7.34
N LEU A 89 0.27 3.85 -6.96
CA LEU A 89 1.17 4.97 -6.67
C LEU A 89 1.73 5.63 -7.94
N TYR A 90 1.71 4.93 -9.08
CA TYR A 90 2.20 5.48 -10.33
C TYR A 90 1.23 6.50 -10.94
N LYS A 91 1.65 7.77 -10.98
CA LYS A 91 0.90 8.88 -11.60
C LYS A 91 0.97 8.92 -13.14
N GLY A 92 1.58 7.91 -13.78
CA GLY A 92 1.97 7.94 -15.20
C GLY A 92 1.00 7.30 -16.20
N GLY A 93 -0.31 7.35 -15.97
CA GLY A 93 -1.31 6.72 -16.84
C GLY A 93 -1.21 5.18 -16.92
N ILE A 94 -2.29 4.54 -17.37
CA ILE A 94 -2.40 3.07 -17.35
C ILE A 94 -1.28 2.37 -18.13
N ARG A 95 -0.88 2.94 -19.26
CA ARG A 95 0.09 2.30 -20.16
C ARG A 95 1.50 2.29 -19.59
N SER A 96 1.97 3.38 -18.97
CA SER A 96 3.34 3.40 -18.41
C SER A 96 3.43 2.57 -17.14
N MET A 97 2.37 2.55 -16.33
CA MET A 97 2.34 1.72 -15.13
C MET A 97 2.21 0.24 -15.44
N LEU A 98 1.45 -0.17 -16.48
CA LEU A 98 1.49 -1.56 -16.98
C LEU A 98 2.89 -1.97 -17.46
N GLN A 99 3.60 -1.08 -18.18
CA GLN A 99 4.96 -1.36 -18.62
C GLN A 99 5.94 -1.50 -17.45
N LYS A 100 5.83 -0.66 -16.44
CA LYS A 100 6.68 -0.75 -15.24
C LYS A 100 6.35 -1.98 -14.41
N VAL A 101 5.07 -2.25 -14.12
CA VAL A 101 4.69 -3.46 -13.38
C VAL A 101 5.10 -4.72 -14.14
N LYS A 102 4.98 -4.75 -15.48
CA LYS A 102 5.47 -5.88 -16.28
C LYS A 102 7.00 -6.00 -16.31
N ALA A 103 7.72 -4.87 -16.25
CA ALA A 103 9.18 -4.88 -16.16
C ALA A 103 9.66 -5.40 -14.80
N LEU A 104 8.98 -4.99 -13.72
CA LEU A 104 9.30 -5.37 -12.34
C LEU A 104 8.82 -6.78 -11.99
N LEU A 105 7.66 -7.16 -12.52
CA LEU A 105 7.00 -8.43 -12.24
C LEU A 105 6.61 -9.09 -13.57
N PRO A 106 7.60 -9.62 -14.32
CA PRO A 106 7.35 -10.21 -15.64
C PRO A 106 6.37 -11.39 -15.61
N ARG A 107 6.24 -12.04 -14.44
CA ARG A 107 5.33 -13.19 -14.19
C ARG A 107 3.91 -12.78 -13.82
N LEU A 108 3.70 -11.52 -13.47
CA LEU A 108 2.40 -11.00 -13.08
C LEU A 108 1.66 -10.51 -14.32
N VAL A 109 0.52 -11.13 -14.62
CA VAL A 109 -0.33 -10.74 -15.73
C VAL A 109 -1.36 -9.72 -15.23
N PRO A 110 -1.25 -8.45 -15.66
CA PRO A 110 -2.26 -7.47 -15.33
C PRO A 110 -3.56 -7.79 -16.08
N LYS A 111 -4.65 -7.94 -15.34
CA LYS A 111 -6.00 -8.00 -15.85
C LYS A 111 -6.66 -6.65 -15.63
N VAL A 112 -6.74 -5.86 -16.69
CA VAL A 112 -7.38 -4.54 -16.66
C VAL A 112 -8.88 -4.72 -16.90
N VAL A 113 -9.69 -4.39 -15.89
CA VAL A 113 -11.15 -4.35 -16.01
C VAL A 113 -11.55 -2.89 -16.18
N VAL A 114 -11.80 -2.49 -17.42
CA VAL A 114 -12.33 -1.15 -17.72
C VAL A 114 -13.84 -1.18 -17.47
N LYS A 115 -14.28 -0.53 -16.40
CA LYS A 115 -15.71 -0.29 -16.16
C LYS A 115 -16.11 0.88 -17.07
N GLY A 116 -17.07 0.64 -17.97
CA GLY A 116 -17.60 1.67 -18.88
C GLY A 116 -18.18 2.85 -18.09
N GLU A 117 -18.12 4.04 -18.70
CA GLU A 117 -18.46 5.36 -18.13
C GLU A 117 -17.38 5.98 -17.22
N GLY A 118 -16.24 6.31 -17.83
CA GLY A 118 -15.59 7.61 -17.64
C GLY A 118 -14.79 7.88 -16.38
N THR A 119 -14.82 7.07 -15.32
CA THR A 119 -14.16 7.47 -14.06
C THR A 119 -13.37 6.42 -13.29
N GLY A 120 -13.23 5.19 -13.78
CA GLY A 120 -12.41 4.20 -13.06
C GLY A 120 -11.91 3.05 -13.91
N VAL A 121 -10.60 2.85 -13.92
CA VAL A 121 -9.99 1.60 -14.37
C VAL A 121 -9.67 0.78 -13.15
N ASP A 122 -10.36 -0.35 -13.00
CA ASP A 122 -10.07 -1.32 -11.95
C ASP A 122 -9.01 -2.28 -12.48
N MET A 123 -7.87 -2.33 -11.82
CA MET A 123 -6.79 -3.25 -12.16
C MET A 123 -6.75 -4.38 -11.16
N GLU A 124 -6.77 -5.58 -11.72
CA GLU A 124 -6.48 -6.82 -11.04
C GLU A 124 -5.17 -7.37 -11.59
N PHE A 125 -4.47 -8.13 -10.76
CA PHE A 125 -3.26 -8.81 -11.17
C PHE A 125 -3.45 -10.30 -10.89
N GLY A 126 -3.12 -11.12 -11.88
CA GLY A 126 -3.17 -12.58 -11.78
C GLY A 126 -1.85 -13.19 -12.23
N PHE A 127 -1.69 -14.48 -11.98
CA PHE A 127 -0.55 -15.25 -12.48
C PHE A 127 -0.98 -16.07 -13.69
N ASP A 128 -0.12 -16.22 -14.70
CA ASP A 128 -0.39 -17.16 -15.80
C ASP A 128 -0.11 -18.59 -15.30
N PRO A 129 -1.12 -19.46 -15.19
CA PRO A 129 -0.93 -20.84 -14.71
C PRO A 129 -0.10 -21.71 -15.67
N ARG A 130 0.22 -21.23 -16.88
CA ARG A 130 1.10 -21.92 -17.84
C ARG A 130 2.57 -21.65 -17.61
N ASP A 131 2.90 -20.70 -16.73
CA ASP A 131 4.27 -20.41 -16.33
C ASP A 131 4.58 -21.24 -15.07
N GLU A 132 5.41 -22.28 -15.20
CA GLU A 132 5.72 -23.23 -14.09
C GLU A 132 6.54 -22.58 -12.95
N LYS A 133 6.92 -21.30 -13.09
CA LYS A 133 7.78 -20.60 -12.14
C LYS A 133 6.98 -20.00 -11.00
N THR A 134 7.24 -20.45 -9.78
CA THR A 134 6.76 -19.83 -8.53
C THR A 134 7.00 -18.32 -8.53
N PRO A 135 6.07 -17.49 -8.06
CA PRO A 135 6.32 -16.05 -8.02
C PRO A 135 7.41 -15.74 -6.97
N LEU A 136 8.46 -15.03 -7.38
CA LEU A 136 9.58 -14.68 -6.51
C LEU A 136 9.24 -13.35 -5.81
N LEU A 137 9.29 -13.39 -4.48
CA LEU A 137 9.23 -12.19 -3.64
C LEU A 137 10.39 -11.24 -3.93
N ASP A 138 11.52 -11.78 -4.37
CA ASP A 138 12.74 -11.01 -4.66
C ASP A 138 12.51 -10.03 -5.82
N ASP A 139 11.88 -10.50 -6.92
CA ASP A 139 11.50 -9.65 -8.07
C ASP A 139 10.61 -8.47 -7.63
N LEU A 140 9.71 -8.72 -6.66
CA LEU A 140 8.83 -7.69 -6.09
C LEU A 140 9.60 -6.65 -5.28
N PHE A 141 10.52 -7.09 -4.42
CA PHE A 141 11.30 -6.20 -3.57
C PHE A 141 12.32 -5.38 -4.36
N GLU A 142 12.96 -5.98 -5.37
CA GLU A 142 13.83 -5.26 -6.31
C GLU A 142 13.06 -4.15 -7.03
N GLY A 143 11.85 -4.43 -7.50
CA GLY A 143 11.05 -3.40 -8.18
C GLY A 143 10.60 -2.24 -7.31
N VAL A 144 10.48 -2.43 -5.99
CA VAL A 144 10.19 -1.35 -5.04
C VAL A 144 11.40 -0.45 -4.86
N ALA A 145 12.61 -1.01 -4.83
CA ALA A 145 13.85 -0.24 -4.72
C ALA A 145 14.03 0.72 -5.92
N ASP A 146 13.71 0.27 -7.13
CA ASP A 146 13.81 1.07 -8.36
C ASP A 146 12.79 2.21 -8.44
N HIS A 147 11.60 2.04 -7.86
CA HIS A 147 10.58 3.10 -7.83
C HIS A 147 11.05 4.32 -7.00
N LYS A 148 11.82 4.09 -5.93
CA LYS A 148 12.34 5.18 -5.07
C LYS A 148 13.18 6.19 -5.87
N LEU A 149 13.92 5.71 -6.88
CA LEU A 149 14.83 6.51 -7.70
C LEU A 149 14.12 7.37 -8.74
N THR A 150 12.94 6.96 -9.22
CA THR A 150 12.25 7.66 -10.32
C THR A 150 11.23 8.71 -9.88
N ALA A 151 10.77 8.67 -8.62
CA ALA A 151 9.70 9.55 -8.14
C ALA A 151 10.17 10.74 -7.29
N GLY A 152 11.44 10.82 -6.89
CA GLY A 152 11.94 11.87 -5.98
C GLY A 152 11.29 11.86 -4.58
N GLN A 153 10.59 10.77 -4.24
CA GLN A 153 9.90 10.57 -2.96
C GLN A 153 10.85 9.89 -1.95
N LYS A 154 10.69 10.23 -0.67
CA LYS A 154 11.43 9.56 0.42
C LYS A 154 10.89 8.13 0.55
N GLY A 155 11.77 7.14 0.56
CA GLY A 155 11.38 5.74 0.73
C GLY A 155 12.30 5.07 1.73
N CYS A 156 11.75 4.45 2.76
CA CYS A 156 12.59 3.82 3.78
C CYS A 156 13.25 2.55 3.29
N SER A 157 14.58 2.51 3.37
CA SER A 157 15.38 1.32 3.09
C SER A 157 15.87 0.73 4.41
N SER A 158 15.08 -0.16 4.97
CA SER A 158 15.60 -1.25 5.77
C SER A 158 15.44 -2.52 4.94
N LEU A 159 16.51 -2.88 4.24
CA LEU A 159 16.69 -4.23 3.70
C LEU A 159 17.33 -5.08 4.80
#